data_AF-A0AAD7UKQ3-F1
#
_entry.id   AF-A0AAD7UKQ3-F1
#
_cell.length_a   1.000
_cell.length_b   1.000
_cell.length_c   1.000
_cell.angle_alpha   90.00
_cell.angle_beta   90.00
_cell.angle_gamma   90.00
#
_symmetry.space_group_name_H-M   'P 1'
#
loop_
_entity.id
_entity.type
_entity.pdbx_description
1 polymer ?
#
loop_
_entity_poly.entity_id
_entity_poly.type
_entity_poly.pdbx_seq_one_letter_code
_entity_poly.pdbx_strand_id
1 'polypeptide(L)'
;MMRRSIRVLLLWLAAAAAFTALAPRRTATVQMMANNPGALKRIKTNERNRVRNAAWRSKVRTWTRKTNEAIERGDVDEAKECARMATSMIDRATRRKIYHKNWAARNKSRLSKKVIKLILESRGEL
;
A
#
# COMPACT_ATOMS: atom_id res chain seq x y z
N MET A 1 73.50 -22.21 -22.76
CA MET A 1 72.53 -21.95 -21.68
C MET A 1 71.33 -21.20 -22.25
N MET A 2 70.12 -21.58 -21.86
CA MET A 2 68.88 -21.53 -22.64
C MET A 2 68.40 -20.13 -23.07
N ARG A 3 68.16 -19.94 -24.37
CA ARG A 3 67.30 -18.88 -24.92
C ARG A 3 65.83 -19.29 -24.76
N ARG A 4 65.11 -18.74 -23.77
CA ARG A 4 63.65 -18.89 -23.59
C ARG A 4 63.06 -17.52 -23.27
N SER A 5 62.81 -16.70 -24.30
CA SER A 5 61.49 -16.50 -24.92
C SER A 5 60.69 -15.36 -24.28
N ILE A 6 60.94 -14.16 -24.81
CA ILE A 6 60.21 -12.88 -24.66
C ILE A 6 58.69 -13.01 -24.94
N ARG A 7 58.23 -14.14 -25.50
CA ARG A 7 56.83 -14.44 -25.82
C ARG A 7 55.91 -14.67 -24.62
N VAL A 8 56.44 -14.95 -23.42
CA VAL A 8 55.61 -15.11 -22.20
C VAL A 8 55.34 -13.76 -21.52
N LEU A 9 56.21 -12.75 -21.72
CA LEU A 9 56.06 -11.42 -21.12
C LEU A 9 55.07 -10.52 -21.88
N LEU A 10 54.91 -10.72 -23.20
CA LEU A 10 53.92 -10.00 -24.02
C LEU A 10 52.50 -10.54 -23.85
N LEU A 11 52.32 -11.75 -23.31
CA LEU A 11 51.00 -12.34 -23.08
C LEU A 11 50.33 -11.81 -21.79
N TRP A 12 51.09 -11.20 -20.88
CA TRP A 12 50.56 -10.64 -19.63
C TRP A 12 50.13 -9.16 -19.75
N LEU A 13 50.61 -8.43 -20.76
CA LEU A 13 50.33 -7.01 -20.93
C LEU A 13 48.97 -6.73 -21.63
N ALA A 14 48.35 -7.72 -22.27
CA ALA A 14 47.10 -7.55 -23.00
C ALA A 14 45.83 -7.86 -22.17
N ALA A 15 45.96 -8.40 -20.95
CA ALA A 15 44.82 -8.77 -20.10
C ALA A 15 44.30 -7.62 -19.20
N ALA A 16 44.88 -6.42 -19.28
CA ALA A 16 44.58 -5.31 -18.36
C ALA A 16 43.72 -4.17 -18.94
N ALA A 17 43.35 -4.18 -20.23
CA ALA A 17 42.74 -3.02 -20.88
C ALA A 17 41.33 -3.23 -21.47
N ALA A 18 40.69 -4.39 -21.25
CA ALA A 18 39.35 -4.68 -21.77
C ALA A 18 38.32 -5.02 -20.68
N PHE A 19 38.64 -4.80 -19.40
CA PHE A 19 37.70 -4.89 -18.29
C PHE A 19 37.55 -3.57 -17.52
N THR A 20 37.93 -2.44 -18.14
CA THR A 20 37.43 -1.12 -17.72
C THR A 20 36.10 -0.88 -18.43
N ALA A 21 35.13 -1.63 -17.91
CA ALA A 21 33.73 -1.63 -18.26
C ALA A 21 33.16 -0.21 -18.41
N LEU A 22 32.30 -0.06 -19.41
CA LEU A 22 31.25 0.94 -19.50
C LEU A 22 30.31 0.78 -18.29
N ALA A 23 30.74 1.26 -17.13
CA ALA A 23 29.86 1.47 -15.99
C ALA A 23 29.02 2.71 -16.31
N PRO A 24 27.68 2.64 -16.38
CA PRO A 24 26.89 3.86 -16.39
C PRO A 24 27.25 4.61 -15.11
N ARG A 25 27.89 5.78 -15.27
CA ARG A 25 28.09 6.75 -14.19
C ARG A 25 26.75 6.91 -13.52
N ARG A 26 26.64 6.46 -12.26
CA ARG A 26 25.48 6.54 -11.38
C ARG A 26 24.55 7.68 -11.81
N THR A 27 23.46 7.37 -12.52
CA THR A 27 22.43 8.36 -12.81
C THR A 27 21.77 8.71 -11.49
N ALA A 28 22.26 9.76 -10.86
CA ALA A 28 21.71 10.34 -9.64
C ALA A 28 20.43 11.12 -9.97
N THR A 29 19.43 10.43 -10.50
CA THR A 29 18.13 11.00 -10.80
C THR A 29 17.06 10.17 -10.11
N VAL A 30 17.03 10.27 -8.79
CA VAL A 30 15.86 10.52 -7.91
C VAL A 30 16.45 10.71 -6.50
N GLN A 31 17.10 11.85 -6.25
CA GLN A 31 17.41 12.27 -4.88
C GLN A 31 16.32 13.20 -4.40
N MET A 32 15.24 12.66 -3.84
CA MET A 32 14.46 13.41 -2.85
C MET A 32 15.32 13.55 -1.59
N MET A 33 16.22 14.54 -1.54
CA MET A 33 16.90 15.09 -0.35
C MET A 33 17.19 14.09 0.79
N ALA A 34 17.66 12.89 0.47
CA ALA A 34 17.89 11.84 1.46
C ALA A 34 19.38 11.52 1.50
N ASN A 35 20.05 12.18 2.44
CA ASN A 35 21.51 12.14 2.56
C ASN A 35 22.02 10.82 3.19
N ASN A 36 21.12 10.03 3.81
CA ASN A 36 21.44 8.75 4.45
C ASN A 36 20.83 7.57 3.65
N PRO A 37 21.58 6.48 3.37
CA PRO A 37 21.05 5.27 2.71
C PRO A 37 19.82 4.67 3.42
N GLY A 38 19.74 4.79 4.75
CA GLY A 38 18.56 4.37 5.51
C GLY A 38 17.31 5.18 5.16
N ALA A 39 17.45 6.49 4.96
CA ALA A 39 16.34 7.38 4.60
C ALA A 39 15.79 7.05 3.20
N LEU A 40 16.65 6.81 2.21
CA LEU A 40 16.25 6.37 0.87
C LEU A 40 15.43 5.07 0.91
N LYS A 41 15.84 4.10 1.74
CA LYS A 41 15.09 2.85 1.94
C LYS A 41 13.71 3.09 2.56
N ARG A 42 13.61 4.01 3.52
CA ARG A 42 12.34 4.39 4.17
C ARG A 42 11.39 5.07 3.18
N ILE A 43 11.87 6.01 2.35
CA ILE A 43 11.06 6.67 1.32
C ILE A 43 10.44 5.64 0.37
N LYS A 44 11.25 4.71 -0.17
CA LYS A 44 10.77 3.65 -1.07
C LYS A 44 9.73 2.74 -0.40
N THR A 45 9.95 2.38 0.87
CA THR A 45 9.03 1.51 1.62
C THR A 45 7.72 2.22 1.94
N ASN A 46 7.81 3.50 2.33
CA ASN A 46 6.67 4.33 2.68
C ASN A 46 5.77 4.56 1.46
N GLU A 47 6.34 4.86 0.30
CA GLU A 47 5.54 5.07 -0.92
C GLU A 47 4.79 3.78 -1.32
N ARG A 48 5.47 2.63 -1.28
CA ARG A 48 4.84 1.33 -1.54
C ARG A 48 3.69 1.03 -0.56
N ASN A 49 3.87 1.35 0.71
CA ASN A 49 2.84 1.17 1.73
C ASN A 49 1.70 2.19 1.58
N ARG A 50 2.01 3.43 1.20
CA ARG A 50 1.05 4.51 0.97
C ARG A 50 0.07 4.13 -0.13
N VAL A 51 0.55 3.70 -1.29
CA VAL A 51 -0.29 3.28 -2.43
C VAL A 51 -1.22 2.13 -2.03
N ARG A 52 -0.66 1.09 -1.38
CA ARG A 52 -1.46 -0.05 -0.90
C ARG A 52 -2.53 0.39 0.11
N ASN A 53 -2.16 1.21 1.09
CA ASN A 53 -3.09 1.66 2.14
C ASN A 53 -4.15 2.62 1.60
N ALA A 54 -3.81 3.46 0.62
CA ALA A 54 -4.75 4.36 -0.03
C ALA A 54 -5.90 3.58 -0.67
N ALA A 55 -5.61 2.52 -1.43
CA ALA A 55 -6.63 1.68 -2.06
C ALA A 55 -7.62 1.08 -1.04
N TRP A 56 -7.13 0.57 0.09
CA TRP A 56 -7.99 0.02 1.15
C TRP A 56 -8.82 1.09 1.85
N ARG A 57 -8.23 2.25 2.16
CA ARG A 57 -8.95 3.38 2.76
C ARG A 57 -10.07 3.89 1.85
N SER A 58 -9.79 4.01 0.55
CA SER A 58 -10.80 4.41 -0.44
C SER A 58 -11.95 3.40 -0.49
N LYS A 59 -11.66 2.10 -0.51
CA LYS A 59 -12.71 1.07 -0.48
C LYS A 59 -13.63 1.20 0.75
N VAL A 60 -13.05 1.31 1.94
CA VAL A 60 -13.84 1.47 3.18
C VAL A 60 -14.68 2.75 3.14
N ARG A 61 -14.10 3.87 2.68
CA ARG A 61 -14.82 5.14 2.53
C ARG A 61 -15.98 5.04 1.53
N THR A 62 -15.79 4.36 0.40
CA THR A 62 -16.84 4.17 -0.61
C THR A 62 -18.02 3.39 -0.04
N TRP A 63 -17.78 2.26 0.63
CA TRP A 63 -18.88 1.47 1.21
C TRP A 63 -19.59 2.22 2.34
N THR A 64 -18.84 2.93 3.18
CA THR A 64 -19.42 3.78 4.24
C THR A 64 -20.31 4.88 3.65
N ARG A 65 -19.87 5.50 2.54
CA ARG A 65 -20.67 6.51 1.83
C ARG A 65 -21.94 5.90 1.25
N LYS A 66 -21.85 4.77 0.54
CA LYS A 66 -23.02 4.06 0.00
C LYS A 66 -24.04 3.70 1.07
N THR A 67 -23.60 3.24 2.24
CA THR A 67 -24.51 2.97 3.36
C THR A 67 -25.25 4.23 3.82
N ASN A 68 -24.56 5.38 3.93
CA ASN A 68 -25.24 6.63 4.29
C ASN A 68 -26.22 7.08 3.19
N GLU A 69 -25.85 6.98 1.92
CA GLU A 69 -26.73 7.31 0.79
C GLU A 69 -27.99 6.42 0.76
N ALA A 70 -27.86 5.12 1.05
CA ALA A 70 -29.01 4.22 1.16
C ALA A 70 -29.92 4.56 2.36
N ILE A 71 -29.34 5.01 3.48
CA ILE A 71 -30.10 5.47 4.65
C ILE A 71 -30.88 6.75 4.32
N GLU A 72 -30.28 7.69 3.58
CA GLU A 72 -30.94 8.93 3.16
C GLU A 72 -32.11 8.67 2.20
N ARG A 73 -32.03 7.62 1.38
CA ARG A 73 -33.13 7.19 0.49
C ARG A 73 -34.25 6.43 1.20
N GLY A 74 -33.98 5.89 2.39
CA GLY A 74 -34.94 5.08 3.14
C GLY A 74 -35.03 3.61 2.70
N ASP A 75 -34.10 3.14 1.85
CA ASP A 75 -34.10 1.76 1.34
C ASP A 75 -33.50 0.78 2.37
N VAL A 76 -34.37 0.09 3.10
CA VAL A 76 -33.98 -0.79 4.22
C VAL A 76 -33.11 -1.97 3.78
N ASP A 77 -33.43 -2.59 2.64
CA ASP A 77 -32.72 -3.79 2.20
C ASP A 77 -31.36 -3.47 1.56
N GLU A 78 -31.27 -2.39 0.79
CA GLU A 78 -29.99 -1.90 0.26
C GLU A 78 -29.06 -1.43 1.41
N ALA A 79 -29.62 -0.77 2.44
CA ALA A 79 -28.85 -0.35 3.61
C ALA A 79 -28.25 -1.54 4.37
N LYS A 80 -28.99 -2.64 4.54
CA LYS A 80 -28.50 -3.88 5.18
C LYS A 80 -27.35 -4.50 4.41
N GLU A 81 -27.48 -4.67 3.10
CA GLU A 81 -26.44 -5.26 2.25
C GLU A 81 -25.18 -4.39 2.21
N CYS A 82 -25.35 -3.08 2.03
CA CYS A 82 -24.24 -2.14 2.06
C CYS A 82 -23.51 -2.16 3.42
N ALA A 83 -24.24 -2.24 4.54
CA ALA A 83 -23.66 -2.32 5.87
C ALA A 83 -22.89 -3.63 6.13
N ARG A 84 -23.39 -4.77 5.62
CA ARG A 84 -22.67 -6.07 5.66
C ARG A 84 -21.36 -5.97 4.90
N MET A 85 -21.39 -5.42 3.69
CA MET A 85 -20.20 -5.22 2.86
C MET A 85 -19.20 -4.25 3.49
N ALA A 86 -19.67 -3.13 4.06
CA ALA A 86 -18.83 -2.19 4.79
C ALA A 86 -18.13 -2.86 5.98
N THR A 87 -18.85 -3.67 6.76
CA THR A 87 -18.30 -4.39 7.91
C THR A 87 -17.21 -5.38 7.49
N SER A 88 -17.46 -6.19 6.46
CA SER A 88 -16.48 -7.13 5.90
C SER A 88 -15.21 -6.43 5.43
N MET A 89 -15.36 -5.26 4.78
CA MET A 89 -14.21 -4.49 4.29
C MET A 89 -13.40 -3.84 5.43
N ILE A 90 -14.05 -3.37 6.49
CA ILE A 90 -13.39 -2.87 7.69
C ILE A 90 -12.53 -3.98 8.32
N ASP A 91 -13.08 -5.19 8.46
CA ASP A 91 -12.37 -6.31 9.08
C ASP A 91 -11.18 -6.79 8.27
N ARG A 92 -11.32 -6.85 6.94
CA ARG A 92 -10.20 -7.15 6.04
C ARG A 92 -9.09 -6.11 6.15
N ALA A 93 -9.43 -4.84 6.32
CA ALA A 93 -8.45 -3.76 6.51
C ALA A 93 -7.78 -3.81 7.89
N THR A 94 -8.50 -4.20 8.94
CA THR A 94 -7.95 -4.41 10.29
C THR A 94 -6.99 -5.59 10.34
N ARG A 95 -7.31 -6.71 9.68
CA ARG A 95 -6.40 -7.86 9.57
C ARG A 95 -5.08 -7.50 8.90
N ARG A 96 -5.12 -6.57 7.93
CA ARG A 96 -3.93 -6.01 7.26
C ARG A 96 -3.23 -4.90 8.07
N LYS A 97 -3.67 -4.64 9.30
CA LYS A 97 -3.14 -3.61 10.22
C LYS A 97 -3.19 -2.18 9.67
N ILE A 98 -4.12 -1.90 8.75
CA ILE A 98 -4.33 -0.54 8.22
C ILE A 98 -5.11 0.31 9.23
N TYR A 99 -6.05 -0.33 9.94
CA TYR A 99 -6.81 0.26 11.03
C TYR A 99 -6.60 -0.51 12.34
N HIS A 100 -6.62 0.22 13.45
CA HIS A 100 -6.58 -0.38 14.78
C HIS A 100 -7.91 -1.05 15.14
N LYS A 101 -7.87 -2.07 16.01
CA LYS A 101 -9.07 -2.80 16.47
C LYS A 101 -10.16 -1.89 17.04
N ASN A 102 -9.77 -0.89 17.83
CA ASN A 102 -10.71 0.06 18.44
C ASN A 102 -11.32 1.02 17.41
N TRP A 103 -10.60 1.32 16.32
CA TRP A 103 -11.16 2.12 15.23
C TRP A 103 -12.24 1.33 14.48
N ALA A 104 -11.97 0.06 14.19
CA ALA A 104 -12.92 -0.84 13.56
C ALA A 104 -14.18 -1.02 14.42
N ALA A 105 -14.02 -1.33 15.71
CA ALA A 105 -15.14 -1.52 16.64
C ALA A 105 -16.05 -0.27 16.71
N ARG A 106 -15.47 0.93 16.83
CA ARG A 106 -16.25 2.19 16.85
C ARG A 106 -17.04 2.41 15.56
N ASN A 107 -16.41 2.18 14.41
CA ASN A 107 -17.10 2.38 13.13
C ASN A 107 -18.20 1.36 12.87
N LYS A 108 -17.99 0.08 13.22
CA LYS A 108 -19.05 -0.93 13.15
C LYS A 108 -20.25 -0.53 14.01
N SER A 109 -20.00 -0.16 15.27
CA SER A 109 -21.06 0.27 16.18
C SER A 109 -21.85 1.46 15.63
N ARG A 110 -21.16 2.47 15.07
CA ARG A 110 -21.82 3.64 14.46
C ARG A 110 -22.70 3.26 13.26
N LEU A 111 -22.20 2.41 12.35
CA LEU A 111 -22.98 1.96 11.19
C LEU A 111 -24.19 1.13 11.62
N SER A 112 -24.01 0.19 12.54
CA SER A 112 -25.11 -0.64 13.06
C SER A 112 -26.19 0.21 13.72
N LYS A 113 -25.83 1.21 14.53
CA LYS A 113 -26.80 2.11 15.17
C LYS A 113 -27.67 2.85 14.15
N LYS A 114 -27.08 3.33 13.06
CA LYS A 114 -27.83 4.03 12.01
C LYS A 114 -28.80 3.10 11.27
N VAL A 115 -28.35 1.90 10.92
CA VAL A 115 -29.19 0.90 10.23
C VAL A 115 -30.31 0.42 11.14
N ILE A 116 -30.02 0.18 12.43
CA ILE A 116 -31.05 -0.19 13.41
C ILE A 116 -32.09 0.92 13.56
N LYS A 117 -31.66 2.19 13.64
CA LYS A 117 -32.58 3.33 13.70
C LYS A 117 -33.54 3.34 12.51
N LEU A 118 -33.04 3.19 11.29
CA LEU A 118 -33.87 3.13 10.08
C LEU A 118 -34.86 1.95 10.11
N ILE A 119 -34.41 0.78 10.59
CA ILE A 119 -35.27 -0.40 10.74
C ILE A 119 -36.38 -0.15 11.77
N LEU A 120 -36.09 0.53 12.87
CA LEU A 120 -37.09 0.87 13.90
C LEU A 120 -38.12 1.87 13.39
N GLU A 121 -37.67 2.92 12.69
CA GLU A 121 -38.55 3.90 12.02
C GLU A 121 -39.47 3.20 11.01
N SER A 122 -38.95 2.23 10.25
CA SER A 122 -39.75 1.45 9.28
C SER A 122 -40.77 0.51 9.95
N ARG A 123 -40.52 0.10 11.20
CA ARG A 123 -41.41 -0.76 11.98
C ARG A 123 -42.47 0.01 12.77
N GLY A 124 -42.33 1.33 12.89
CA GLY A 124 -43.24 2.18 13.68
C GLY A 124 -43.06 2.05 15.19
N GLU A 125 -41.89 1.56 15.65
CA GLU A 125 -41.59 1.43 17.09
C GLU A 125 -40.94 2.71 17.68
N LEU A 126 -40.94 3.82 16.93
CA LEU A 126 -40.48 5.15 17.31
C LEU A 126 -41.37 6.22 16.69
#